data_AF-A0AB33JSW4-F1
#
_entry.id   AF-A0AB33JSW4-F1
#
_cell.length_a   1.000
_cell.length_b   1.000
_cell.length_c   1.000
_cell.angle_alpha   90.00
_cell.angle_beta   90.00
_cell.angle_gamma   90.00
#
_symmetry.space_group_name_H-M   'P 1'
#
loop_
_entity.id
_entity.type
_entity.pdbx_description
1 polymer ?
#
loop_
_entity_poly.entity_id
_entity_poly.type
_entity_poly.pdbx_seq_one_letter_code
_entity_poly.pdbx_strand_id
1 'polypeptide(L)'
;MSEQPLTFLPLSYAARPPRLVVVAPQGDDWVRWAAAALARLSKVWGCSGSVVLPAEAIEHPALQRCLARLQSDHVVPYVPSWDTADEITPGLIEGLLARHVIPDEAAREEFERSVRKESWNAPVVAEAEAAATALRSRLAVNQREDFLHVHHLFDADDDHSLTPLASVATAPLIGVPKSLVTTAASLAYAMHVGVQETLLEGLVESRQWLEAAARRDESPLLGDFHPAAGPDALAMMSHQAGLCVQVRRGYQPAQATMVLGDRPEDFALAQVLRQLHDSVVWLPGDEVSLASFWLFDRGHRIVPSR
;
A
#
# COMPACT_ATOMS: atom_id res chain seq x y z
N MET A 1 49.41 30.02 4.06
CA MET A 1 48.21 29.77 3.24
C MET A 1 47.52 28.56 3.84
N SER A 2 46.35 28.73 4.45
CA SER A 2 45.59 27.62 5.03
C SER A 2 44.95 26.81 3.90
N GLU A 3 45.31 25.54 3.77
CA GLU A 3 44.62 24.60 2.88
C GLU A 3 43.18 24.46 3.38
N GLN A 4 42.22 24.95 2.60
CA GLN A 4 40.83 24.62 2.82
C GLN A 4 40.62 23.15 2.41
N PRO A 5 40.06 22.30 3.27
CA PRO A 5 39.80 20.91 2.92
C PRO A 5 38.82 20.85 1.75
N LEU A 6 39.21 20.13 0.70
CA LEU A 6 38.33 19.81 -0.43
C LEU A 6 37.09 19.12 0.12
N THR A 7 35.94 19.78 0.01
CA THR A 7 34.65 19.24 0.41
C THR A 7 34.03 18.58 -0.82
N PHE A 8 34.03 17.25 -0.84
CA PHE A 8 33.38 16.50 -1.91
C PHE A 8 31.88 16.41 -1.61
N LEU A 9 31.05 16.87 -2.56
CA LEU A 9 29.62 16.63 -2.55
C LEU A 9 29.36 15.23 -3.15
N PRO A 10 28.88 14.26 -2.37
CA PRO A 10 28.51 12.96 -2.93
C PRO A 10 27.35 13.14 -3.92
N LEU A 11 27.53 12.61 -5.13
CA LEU A 11 26.54 12.67 -6.19
C LEU A 11 25.96 11.26 -6.38
N SER A 12 24.70 11.07 -6.00
CA SER A 12 23.95 9.84 -6.24
C SER A 12 23.01 10.03 -7.43
N TYR A 13 23.03 9.09 -8.37
CA TYR A 13 22.07 9.03 -9.46
C TYR A 13 21.38 7.66 -9.45
N ALA A 14 20.06 7.68 -9.63
CA ALA A 14 19.25 6.50 -9.87
C ALA A 14 18.10 6.90 -10.80
N ALA A 15 17.62 5.99 -11.64
CA ALA A 15 16.32 6.17 -12.26
C ALA A 15 15.28 6.18 -11.15
N ARG A 16 14.46 7.23 -11.07
CA ARG A 16 13.39 7.31 -10.07
C ARG A 16 12.29 6.32 -10.47
N PRO A 17 11.80 5.45 -9.56
CA PRO A 17 10.61 4.65 -9.85
C PRO A 17 9.45 5.58 -10.19
N PRO A 18 8.54 5.18 -11.10
CA PRO A 18 7.24 5.81 -11.23
C PRO A 18 6.55 5.89 -9.87
N ARG A 19 6.04 7.07 -9.52
CA ARG A 19 5.36 7.34 -8.25
C ARG A 19 3.88 7.49 -8.50
N LEU A 20 3.13 6.44 -8.18
CA LEU A 20 1.68 6.44 -8.22
C LEU A 20 1.13 6.76 -6.83
N VAL A 21 0.17 7.67 -6.78
CA VAL A 21 -0.67 7.87 -5.60
C VAL A 21 -2.02 7.22 -5.88
N VAL A 22 -2.34 6.19 -5.11
CA VAL A 22 -3.65 5.54 -5.14
C VAL A 22 -4.50 6.12 -4.01
N VAL A 23 -5.67 6.64 -4.36
CA VAL A 23 -6.66 7.12 -3.40
C VAL A 23 -7.67 6.02 -3.14
N ALA A 24 -7.64 5.46 -1.94
CA ALA A 24 -8.54 4.38 -1.53
C ALA A 24 -9.82 4.95 -0.91
N PRO A 25 -10.96 4.26 -1.07
CA PRO A 25 -12.12 4.48 -0.21
C PRO A 25 -11.71 4.40 1.27
N GLN A 26 -12.36 5.20 2.12
CA GLN A 26 -12.11 5.16 3.56
C GLN A 26 -13.22 4.38 4.26
N GLY A 27 -14.47 4.88 4.27
CA GLY A 27 -15.58 4.21 4.95
C GLY A 27 -15.28 3.88 6.43
N ASP A 28 -16.09 2.98 7.01
CA ASP A 28 -15.91 2.56 8.40
C ASP A 28 -14.70 1.61 8.58
N ASP A 29 -14.40 0.76 7.60
CA ASP A 29 -13.27 -0.18 7.60
C ASP A 29 -12.15 0.26 6.65
N TRP A 30 -11.58 1.44 6.94
CA TRP A 30 -10.52 2.04 6.11
C TRP A 30 -9.27 1.17 6.01
N VAL A 31 -9.00 0.33 7.02
CA VAL A 31 -7.85 -0.57 7.03
C VAL A 31 -7.98 -1.59 5.91
N ARG A 32 -9.14 -2.24 5.79
CA ARG A 32 -9.36 -3.22 4.72
C ARG A 32 -9.41 -2.57 3.34
N TRP A 33 -9.99 -1.37 3.22
CA TRP A 33 -9.96 -0.64 1.95
C TRP A 33 -8.54 -0.27 1.51
N ALA A 34 -7.72 0.23 2.44
CA ALA A 34 -6.30 0.51 2.18
C ALA A 34 -5.53 -0.78 1.83
N ALA A 35 -5.82 -1.89 2.50
CA ALA A 35 -5.21 -3.19 2.20
C ALA A 35 -5.60 -3.70 0.81
N ALA A 36 -6.86 -3.57 0.40
CA ALA A 36 -7.33 -3.95 -0.92
C ALA A 36 -6.65 -3.12 -2.03
N ALA A 37 -6.61 -1.79 -1.86
CA ALA A 37 -5.89 -0.90 -2.77
C ALA A 37 -4.39 -1.22 -2.82
N LEU A 38 -3.78 -1.56 -1.68
CA LEU A 38 -2.36 -1.94 -1.61
C LEU A 38 -2.10 -3.30 -2.28
N ALA A 39 -3.00 -4.27 -2.12
CA ALA A 39 -2.91 -5.57 -2.79
C ALA A 39 -2.90 -5.37 -4.31
N ARG A 40 -3.82 -4.53 -4.77
CA ARG A 40 -3.99 -4.24 -6.17
C ARG A 40 -2.82 -3.48 -6.76
N LEU A 41 -2.36 -2.45 -6.06
CA LEU A 41 -1.16 -1.68 -6.42
C LEU A 41 0.09 -2.59 -6.46
N SER A 42 0.19 -3.54 -5.53
CA SER A 42 1.32 -4.47 -5.46
C SER A 42 1.34 -5.40 -6.66
N LYS A 43 0.17 -5.83 -7.13
CA LYS A 43 0.03 -6.72 -8.28
C LYS A 43 0.34 -6.03 -9.61
N VAL A 44 -0.15 -4.82 -9.81
CA VAL A 44 -0.05 -4.11 -11.10
C VAL A 44 1.28 -3.35 -11.25
N TRP A 45 1.80 -2.75 -10.18
CA TRP A 45 2.97 -1.86 -10.24
C TRP A 45 4.16 -2.33 -9.38
N GLY A 46 4.04 -3.45 -8.68
CA GLY A 46 5.06 -3.89 -7.72
C GLY A 46 5.33 -2.82 -6.66
N CYS A 47 4.36 -1.95 -6.37
CA CYS A 47 4.33 -0.91 -5.33
C CYS A 47 5.52 0.06 -5.17
N SER A 48 6.60 -0.08 -5.93
CA SER A 48 7.83 0.69 -5.77
C SER A 48 7.56 2.17 -6.03
N GLY A 49 7.95 3.03 -5.08
CA GLY A 49 7.75 4.48 -5.22
C GLY A 49 6.30 4.95 -5.05
N SER A 50 5.35 4.03 -4.88
CA SER A 50 3.92 4.32 -4.88
C SER A 50 3.34 4.32 -3.47
N VAL A 51 2.20 4.99 -3.29
CA VAL A 51 1.54 5.15 -1.99
C VAL A 51 0.04 4.93 -2.11
N VAL A 52 -0.57 4.40 -1.05
CA VAL A 52 -2.02 4.31 -0.89
C VAL A 52 -2.44 5.31 0.18
N LEU A 53 -3.42 6.15 -0.12
CA LEU A 53 -3.94 7.18 0.78
C LEU A 53 -5.46 7.01 0.93
N PRO A 54 -5.99 6.90 2.15
CA PRO A 54 -7.43 6.99 2.39
C PRO A 54 -7.97 8.36 1.93
N ALA A 55 -9.16 8.37 1.34
CA ALA A 55 -9.73 9.55 0.68
C ALA A 55 -9.78 10.80 1.57
N GLU A 56 -10.26 10.69 2.82
CA GLU A 56 -10.41 11.85 3.71
C GLU A 56 -9.06 12.37 4.24
N ALA A 57 -8.07 11.49 4.34
CA ALA A 57 -6.73 11.83 4.84
C ALA A 57 -5.98 12.82 3.92
N ILE A 58 -6.34 12.88 2.63
CA ILE A 58 -5.66 13.69 1.60
C ILE A 58 -5.69 15.19 1.89
N GLU A 59 -6.71 15.65 2.60
CA GLU A 59 -6.87 17.05 2.95
C GLU A 59 -6.08 17.44 4.21
N HIS A 60 -5.51 16.47 4.93
CA HIS A 60 -4.76 16.76 6.15
C HIS A 60 -3.54 17.66 5.87
N PRO A 61 -3.41 18.84 6.53
CA PRO A 61 -2.38 19.83 6.20
C PRO A 61 -0.93 19.31 6.27
N ALA A 62 -0.64 18.39 7.19
CA ALA A 62 0.68 17.78 7.28
C ALA A 62 1.01 16.93 6.05
N LEU A 63 0.02 16.23 5.50
CA LEU A 63 0.17 15.37 4.34
C LEU A 63 0.37 16.19 3.06
N GLN A 64 -0.33 17.33 2.92
CA GLN A 64 -0.24 18.17 1.72
C GLN A 64 1.19 18.60 1.39
N ARG A 65 1.98 18.97 2.42
CA ARG A 65 3.39 19.36 2.24
C ARG A 65 4.26 18.18 1.80
N CYS A 66 3.99 16.99 2.33
CA CYS A 66 4.71 15.78 1.96
C CYS A 66 4.36 15.34 0.53
N LEU A 67 3.08 15.42 0.14
CA LEU A 67 2.62 15.08 -1.22
C LEU A 67 3.22 15.98 -2.29
N ALA A 68 3.34 17.28 -2.04
CA ALA A 68 4.03 18.20 -2.94
C ALA A 68 5.51 17.81 -3.17
N ARG A 69 6.17 17.27 -2.14
CA ARG A 69 7.55 16.78 -2.21
C ARG A 69 7.68 15.39 -2.85
N LEU A 70 6.63 14.57 -2.76
CA LEU A 70 6.58 13.26 -3.40
C LEU A 70 6.68 13.40 -4.92
N GLN A 71 6.19 14.51 -5.49
CA GLN A 71 6.22 14.77 -6.94
C GLN A 71 5.67 13.57 -7.72
N SER A 72 4.47 13.09 -7.37
CA SER A 72 3.84 11.93 -8.01
C SER A 72 3.75 12.09 -9.53
N ASP A 73 3.89 11.00 -10.27
CA ASP A 73 3.70 10.99 -11.72
C ASP A 73 2.20 10.86 -12.05
N HIS A 74 1.50 10.05 -11.25
CA HIS A 74 0.10 9.76 -11.41
C HIS A 74 -0.66 9.78 -10.08
N VAL A 75 -1.91 10.21 -10.13
CA VAL A 75 -2.90 10.04 -9.05
C VAL A 75 -4.10 9.28 -9.61
N VAL A 76 -4.51 8.19 -8.97
CA VAL A 76 -5.67 7.39 -9.36
C VAL A 76 -6.54 7.03 -8.16
N PRO A 77 -7.87 7.09 -8.25
CA PRO A 77 -8.74 6.42 -7.30
C PRO A 77 -8.68 4.90 -7.50
N TYR A 78 -8.81 4.17 -6.40
CA TYR A 78 -9.07 2.75 -6.40
C TYR A 78 -10.58 2.51 -6.51
N VAL A 79 -10.98 1.70 -7.50
CA VAL A 79 -12.36 1.32 -7.74
C VAL A 79 -12.48 -0.20 -7.56
N PRO A 80 -13.01 -0.65 -6.42
CA PRO A 80 -13.13 -2.08 -6.12
C PRO A 80 -14.22 -2.74 -6.97
N SER A 81 -14.15 -4.06 -7.10
CA SER A 81 -15.26 -4.88 -7.59
C SER A 81 -16.32 -5.11 -6.50
N TRP A 82 -17.48 -5.64 -6.90
CA TRP A 82 -18.47 -6.15 -5.95
C TRP A 82 -17.91 -7.25 -5.05
N ASP A 83 -17.01 -8.11 -5.56
CA ASP A 83 -16.37 -9.16 -4.75
C ASP A 83 -15.56 -8.57 -3.59
N THR A 84 -14.71 -7.58 -3.86
CA THR A 84 -13.93 -6.92 -2.81
C THR A 84 -14.84 -6.18 -1.84
N ALA A 85 -15.88 -5.51 -2.33
CA ALA A 85 -16.82 -4.82 -1.46
C ALA A 85 -17.56 -5.77 -0.50
N ASP A 86 -18.00 -6.93 -1.00
CA ASP A 86 -18.67 -7.96 -0.21
C ASP A 86 -17.72 -8.66 0.77
N GLU A 87 -16.44 -8.84 0.41
CA GLU A 87 -15.42 -9.33 1.33
C GLU A 87 -15.21 -8.40 2.54
N ILE A 88 -15.26 -7.07 2.30
CA ILE A 88 -15.09 -6.06 3.34
C ILE A 88 -16.39 -5.86 4.13
N THR A 89 -17.53 -5.87 3.46
CA THR A 89 -18.86 -5.75 4.05
C THR A 89 -19.72 -6.96 3.66
N PRO A 90 -19.63 -8.08 4.40
CA PRO A 90 -20.35 -9.30 4.05
C PRO A 90 -21.86 -9.11 3.99
N GLY A 91 -22.51 -9.66 2.97
CA GLY A 91 -23.96 -9.59 2.80
C GLY A 91 -24.43 -8.56 1.76
N LEU A 92 -23.51 -7.83 1.12
CA LEU A 92 -23.86 -6.83 0.11
C LEU A 92 -24.46 -7.49 -1.12
N ILE A 93 -23.85 -8.59 -1.59
CA ILE A 93 -24.33 -9.29 -2.78
C ILE A 93 -25.64 -10.03 -2.48
N GLU A 94 -25.76 -10.74 -1.35
CA GLU A 94 -27.04 -11.37 -1.00
C GLU A 94 -28.15 -10.33 -0.79
N GLY A 95 -27.81 -9.19 -0.18
CA GLY A 95 -28.74 -8.08 -0.02
C GLY A 95 -29.20 -7.48 -1.35
N LEU A 96 -28.32 -7.40 -2.36
CA LEU A 96 -28.66 -6.97 -3.72
C LEU A 96 -29.56 -8.01 -4.42
N LEU A 97 -29.19 -9.29 -4.35
CA LEU A 97 -29.96 -10.41 -4.91
C LEU A 97 -31.38 -10.45 -4.35
N ALA A 98 -31.54 -10.29 -3.03
CA ALA A 98 -32.83 -10.31 -2.35
C ALA A 98 -33.78 -9.17 -2.77
N ARG A 99 -33.25 -8.07 -3.32
CA ARG A 99 -34.05 -6.94 -3.84
C ARG A 99 -34.55 -7.14 -5.26
N HIS A 100 -33.98 -8.10 -5.99
CA HIS A 100 -34.34 -8.37 -7.37
C HIS A 100 -35.29 -9.58 -7.44
N VAL A 101 -36.34 -9.46 -8.26
CA VAL A 101 -37.22 -10.59 -8.55
C VAL A 101 -36.54 -11.43 -9.61
N ILE A 102 -35.82 -12.47 -9.18
CA ILE A 102 -35.09 -13.39 -10.06
C ILE A 102 -35.94 -14.66 -10.25
N PRO A 103 -36.21 -15.09 -11.48
CA PRO A 103 -37.23 -16.09 -11.79
C PRO A 103 -36.87 -17.52 -11.34
N ASP A 104 -35.58 -17.86 -11.34
CA ASP A 104 -35.07 -19.18 -10.96
C ASP A 104 -33.61 -19.11 -10.49
N GLU A 105 -33.09 -20.26 -10.02
CA GLU A 105 -31.73 -20.37 -9.47
C GLU A 105 -30.63 -20.19 -10.53
N ALA A 106 -30.87 -20.62 -11.78
CA ALA A 106 -29.88 -20.46 -12.84
C ALA A 106 -29.69 -18.98 -13.21
N ALA A 107 -30.79 -18.23 -13.31
CA ALA A 107 -30.77 -16.79 -13.51
C ALA A 107 -30.13 -16.06 -12.31
N ARG A 108 -30.28 -16.60 -11.09
CA ARG A 108 -29.64 -16.07 -9.89
C ARG A 108 -28.13 -16.22 -9.96
N GLU A 109 -27.64 -17.42 -10.25
CA GLU A 109 -26.21 -17.69 -10.40
C GLU A 109 -25.57 -16.86 -11.51
N GLU A 110 -26.26 -16.67 -12.64
CA GLU A 110 -25.78 -15.83 -13.73
C GLU A 110 -25.73 -14.35 -13.35
N PHE A 111 -26.78 -13.85 -12.70
CA PHE A 111 -26.81 -12.47 -12.21
C PHE A 111 -25.71 -12.21 -11.17
N GLU A 112 -25.55 -13.12 -10.20
CA GLU A 112 -24.47 -13.03 -9.21
C GLU A 112 -23.10 -12.98 -9.90
N ARG A 113 -22.83 -13.90 -10.84
CA ARG A 113 -21.57 -13.92 -11.59
C ARG A 113 -21.33 -12.64 -12.41
N SER A 114 -22.38 -12.02 -12.93
CA SER A 114 -22.29 -10.74 -13.63
C SER A 114 -21.94 -9.61 -12.67
N VAL A 115 -22.67 -9.49 -11.56
CA VAL A 115 -22.45 -8.47 -10.53
C VAL A 115 -21.02 -8.52 -10.00
N ARG A 116 -20.52 -9.71 -9.68
CA ARG A 116 -19.16 -9.91 -9.14
C ARG A 116 -18.05 -9.35 -10.06
N LYS A 117 -18.28 -9.32 -11.37
CA LYS A 117 -17.34 -8.77 -12.37
C LYS A 117 -17.44 -7.27 -12.57
N GLU A 118 -18.51 -6.64 -12.08
CA GLU A 118 -18.72 -5.21 -12.23
C GLU A 118 -18.00 -4.41 -11.13
N SER A 119 -17.63 -3.18 -11.49
CA SER A 119 -17.12 -2.21 -10.52
C SER A 119 -18.22 -1.85 -9.51
N TRP A 120 -17.85 -1.80 -8.24
CA TRP A 120 -18.77 -1.39 -7.18
C TRP A 120 -18.82 0.13 -7.10
N ASN A 121 -20.00 0.69 -7.36
CA ASN A 121 -20.24 2.14 -7.36
C ASN A 121 -21.02 2.56 -6.12
N ALA A 122 -20.31 2.84 -5.03
CA ALA A 122 -20.89 3.31 -3.76
C ALA A 122 -20.43 4.74 -3.42
N PRO A 123 -21.11 5.45 -2.49
CA PRO A 123 -20.72 6.80 -2.08
C PRO A 123 -19.25 6.92 -1.68
N VAL A 124 -18.71 5.95 -0.94
CA VAL A 124 -17.30 5.91 -0.52
C VAL A 124 -16.32 5.81 -1.70
N VAL A 125 -16.74 5.23 -2.83
CA VAL A 125 -15.93 5.18 -4.07
C VAL A 125 -15.99 6.52 -4.79
N ALA A 126 -17.17 7.12 -4.90
CA ALA A 126 -17.33 8.47 -5.47
C ALA A 126 -16.54 9.53 -4.67
N GLU A 127 -16.47 9.39 -3.35
CA GLU A 127 -15.64 10.23 -2.49
C GLU A 127 -14.14 10.06 -2.79
N ALA A 128 -13.67 8.83 -2.98
CA ALA A 128 -12.29 8.54 -3.39
C ALA A 128 -11.97 9.15 -4.78
N GLU A 129 -12.89 9.05 -5.73
CA GLU A 129 -12.77 9.66 -7.06
C GLU A 129 -12.70 11.19 -7.00
N ALA A 130 -13.57 11.81 -6.19
CA ALA A 130 -13.56 13.24 -5.96
C ALA A 130 -12.25 13.70 -5.30
N ALA A 131 -11.78 12.98 -4.28
CA ALA A 131 -10.51 13.27 -3.61
C ALA A 131 -9.31 13.10 -4.54
N ALA A 132 -9.29 12.05 -5.36
CA ALA A 132 -8.26 11.87 -6.40
C ALA A 132 -8.28 13.02 -7.42
N THR A 133 -9.46 13.47 -7.84
CA THR A 133 -9.62 14.59 -8.77
C THR A 133 -9.10 15.90 -8.16
N ALA A 134 -9.48 16.22 -6.92
CA ALA A 134 -8.97 17.39 -6.21
C ALA A 134 -7.44 17.34 -6.06
N LEU A 135 -6.89 16.17 -5.72
CA LEU A 135 -5.45 15.98 -5.60
C LEU A 135 -4.71 16.13 -6.94
N ARG A 136 -5.26 15.61 -8.04
CA ARG A 136 -4.70 15.81 -9.40
C ARG A 136 -4.60 17.29 -9.74
N SER A 137 -5.68 18.04 -9.54
CA SER A 137 -5.72 19.48 -9.79
C SER A 137 -4.67 20.22 -8.97
N ARG A 138 -4.52 19.86 -7.69
CA ARG A 138 -3.55 20.48 -6.76
C ARG A 138 -2.10 20.17 -7.10
N LEU A 139 -1.80 18.93 -7.51
CA LEU A 139 -0.44 18.51 -7.87
C LEU A 139 -0.09 18.79 -9.35
N ALA A 140 -1.06 19.22 -10.15
CA ALA A 140 -0.94 19.40 -11.60
C ALA A 140 -0.46 18.13 -12.35
N VAL A 141 -0.96 16.97 -11.94
CA VAL A 141 -0.62 15.65 -12.50
C VAL A 141 -1.78 15.08 -13.31
N ASN A 142 -1.50 14.08 -14.17
CA ASN A 142 -2.45 13.49 -15.12
C ASN A 142 -3.04 14.49 -16.14
N GLN A 143 -2.39 15.63 -16.40
CA GLN A 143 -2.93 16.68 -17.29
C GLN A 143 -2.61 16.49 -18.78
N ARG A 144 -1.69 15.58 -19.14
CA ARG A 144 -1.31 15.37 -20.55
C ARG A 144 -2.21 14.32 -21.19
N GLU A 145 -2.65 14.60 -22.41
CA GLU A 145 -3.52 13.70 -23.18
C GLU A 145 -2.90 12.30 -23.37
N ASP A 146 -1.58 12.21 -23.47
CA ASP A 146 -0.85 10.94 -23.59
C ASP A 146 -0.99 10.01 -22.37
N PHE A 147 -1.48 10.53 -21.23
CA PHE A 147 -1.70 9.78 -19.99
C PHE A 147 -3.19 9.54 -19.67
N LEU A 148 -4.10 9.84 -20.61
CA LEU A 148 -5.56 9.63 -20.48
C LEU A 148 -5.97 8.16 -20.24
N HIS A 149 -5.05 7.21 -20.30
CA HIS A 149 -5.35 5.80 -20.09
C HIS A 149 -5.28 5.36 -18.63
N VAL A 150 -4.69 6.15 -17.72
CA VAL A 150 -4.48 5.77 -16.30
C VAL A 150 -5.28 6.69 -15.38
N HIS A 151 -6.61 6.47 -15.36
CA HIS A 151 -7.53 7.25 -14.53
C HIS A 151 -8.04 6.54 -13.30
N HIS A 152 -7.96 5.22 -13.25
CA HIS A 152 -8.48 4.40 -12.15
C HIS A 152 -7.56 3.19 -11.96
N LEU A 153 -7.65 2.59 -10.78
CA LEU A 153 -7.14 1.27 -10.51
C LEU A 153 -8.33 0.36 -10.21
N PHE A 154 -8.65 -0.57 -11.11
CA PHE A 154 -9.75 -1.52 -10.95
C PHE A 154 -9.22 -2.88 -10.51
N ASP A 155 -10.03 -3.63 -9.76
CA ASP A 155 -9.73 -5.04 -9.45
C ASP A 155 -9.63 -5.91 -10.70
N ALA A 156 -10.43 -5.61 -11.73
CA ALA A 156 -10.51 -6.37 -12.97
C ALA A 156 -9.40 -6.07 -13.98
N ASP A 157 -8.51 -5.10 -13.74
CA ASP A 157 -7.45 -4.80 -14.72
C ASP A 157 -6.50 -6.02 -14.87
N ASP A 158 -6.03 -6.32 -16.08
CA ASP A 158 -5.04 -7.38 -16.23
C ASP A 158 -3.66 -6.87 -15.78
N ASP A 159 -2.97 -7.69 -14.98
CA ASP A 159 -1.70 -7.42 -14.26
C ASP A 159 -0.56 -6.83 -15.13
N HIS A 160 -0.67 -6.94 -16.45
CA HIS A 160 0.42 -6.65 -17.38
C HIS A 160 0.18 -5.46 -18.33
N SER A 161 -1.03 -4.89 -18.32
CA SER A 161 -1.43 -3.89 -19.33
C SER A 161 -1.15 -2.44 -18.91
N LEU A 162 -1.02 -2.17 -17.62
CA LEU A 162 -0.99 -0.80 -17.11
C LEU A 162 0.41 -0.19 -17.05
N THR A 163 1.49 -0.99 -16.90
CA THR A 163 2.87 -0.50 -17.13
C THR A 163 3.84 -1.54 -17.64
N PRO A 164 4.90 -1.11 -18.37
CA PRO A 164 6.03 -1.97 -18.74
C PRO A 164 6.77 -2.57 -17.53
N LEU A 165 6.60 -2.02 -16.32
CA LEU A 165 7.25 -2.53 -15.10
C LEU A 165 6.80 -3.94 -14.73
N ALA A 166 5.55 -4.31 -15.01
CA ALA A 166 5.04 -5.66 -14.77
C ALA A 166 5.84 -6.73 -15.54
N SER A 167 6.41 -6.38 -16.70
CA SER A 167 7.24 -7.29 -17.51
C SER A 167 8.66 -7.51 -16.97
N VAL A 168 9.11 -6.69 -16.03
CA VAL A 168 10.48 -6.71 -15.48
C VAL A 168 10.52 -6.95 -13.96
N ALA A 169 9.36 -7.06 -13.31
CA ALA A 169 9.28 -7.48 -11.91
C ALA A 169 9.89 -8.90 -11.77
N THR A 170 10.82 -9.06 -10.83
CA THR A 170 11.61 -10.29 -10.68
C THR A 170 11.12 -11.14 -9.49
N ALA A 171 10.89 -12.43 -9.73
CA ALA A 171 10.74 -13.53 -8.75
C ALA A 171 9.64 -13.32 -7.66
N PRO A 172 9.31 -14.31 -6.80
CA PRO A 172 8.10 -14.24 -5.99
C PRO A 172 8.19 -13.12 -4.97
N LEU A 173 7.25 -12.18 -5.08
CA LEU A 173 7.15 -11.05 -4.18
C LEU A 173 6.47 -11.48 -2.88
N ILE A 174 7.12 -11.27 -1.74
CA ILE A 174 6.52 -11.55 -0.43
C ILE A 174 5.57 -10.42 -0.04
N GLY A 175 4.35 -10.75 0.37
CA GLY A 175 3.40 -9.81 0.97
C GLY A 175 2.47 -10.50 1.97
N VAL A 176 1.69 -9.72 2.70
CA VAL A 176 0.69 -10.23 3.65
C VAL A 176 -0.56 -10.63 2.89
N PRO A 177 -1.16 -11.80 3.13
CA PRO A 177 -2.47 -12.13 2.56
C PRO A 177 -3.50 -11.05 2.90
N LYS A 178 -4.24 -10.56 1.90
CA LYS A 178 -5.22 -9.47 2.06
C LYS A 178 -6.21 -9.75 3.21
N SER A 179 -6.68 -10.99 3.31
CA SER A 179 -7.63 -11.43 4.34
C SER A 179 -7.10 -11.34 5.78
N LEU A 180 -5.79 -11.28 5.98
CA LEU A 180 -5.16 -11.13 7.30
C LEU A 180 -4.93 -9.67 7.70
N VAL A 181 -5.07 -8.72 6.77
CA VAL A 181 -4.86 -7.29 7.02
C VAL A 181 -6.17 -6.65 7.50
N THR A 182 -6.49 -6.88 8.77
CA THR A 182 -7.76 -6.47 9.40
C THR A 182 -7.60 -5.41 10.49
N THR A 183 -6.36 -5.09 10.85
CA THR A 183 -6.03 -4.10 11.89
C THR A 183 -4.95 -3.14 11.41
N ALA A 184 -4.87 -1.94 12.01
CA ALA A 184 -3.81 -0.98 11.70
C ALA A 184 -2.41 -1.58 11.92
N ALA A 185 -2.22 -2.44 12.93
CA ALA A 185 -0.95 -3.14 13.17
C ALA A 185 -0.56 -4.07 12.02
N SER A 186 -1.50 -4.89 11.53
CA SER A 186 -1.27 -5.73 10.35
C SER A 186 -1.01 -4.89 9.09
N LEU A 187 -1.69 -3.74 8.95
CA LEU A 187 -1.48 -2.82 7.83
C LEU A 187 -0.13 -2.11 7.90
N ALA A 188 0.37 -1.79 9.10
CA ALA A 188 1.69 -1.19 9.27
C ALA A 188 2.81 -2.12 8.80
N TYR A 189 2.70 -3.41 9.10
CA TYR A 189 3.63 -4.39 8.55
C TYR A 189 3.40 -4.62 7.05
N ALA A 190 2.14 -4.73 6.61
CA ALA A 190 1.81 -4.88 5.20
C ALA A 190 2.27 -3.68 4.36
N MET A 191 2.34 -2.48 4.93
CA MET A 191 2.96 -1.33 4.29
C MET A 191 4.40 -1.70 3.91
N HIS A 192 5.19 -2.32 4.79
CA HIS A 192 6.60 -2.67 4.58
C HIS A 192 6.82 -3.75 3.52
N VAL A 193 6.05 -4.83 3.59
CA VAL A 193 6.26 -6.00 2.73
C VAL A 193 5.36 -6.01 1.49
N GLY A 194 4.20 -5.37 1.55
CA GLY A 194 3.13 -5.37 0.55
C GLY A 194 1.97 -6.31 0.91
N VAL A 195 0.94 -6.36 0.07
CA VAL A 195 -0.24 -7.21 0.27
C VAL A 195 -0.42 -8.13 -0.94
N GLN A 196 -0.68 -9.41 -0.69
CA GLN A 196 -0.96 -10.41 -1.71
C GLN A 196 -2.47 -10.65 -1.80
N GLU A 197 -3.01 -10.70 -3.03
CA GLU A 197 -4.42 -11.08 -3.29
C GLU A 197 -4.71 -12.55 -2.98
N THR A 198 -3.69 -13.39 -2.79
CA THR A 198 -3.87 -14.84 -2.66
C THR A 198 -4.60 -15.22 -1.36
N LEU A 199 -5.64 -16.04 -1.51
CA LEU A 199 -6.29 -16.73 -0.39
C LEU A 199 -5.37 -17.87 0.07
N LEU A 200 -4.81 -17.74 1.28
CA LEU A 200 -4.19 -18.87 1.95
C LEU A 200 -5.31 -19.78 2.49
N GLU A 201 -5.65 -20.83 1.74
CA GLU A 201 -6.45 -21.94 2.24
C GLU A 201 -5.58 -22.76 3.21
N GLY A 202 -5.53 -22.33 4.48
CA GLY A 202 -4.71 -23.04 5.48
C GLY A 202 -4.36 -22.21 6.70
N LEU A 203 -5.19 -22.33 7.73
CA LEU A 203 -4.83 -22.49 9.15
C LEU A 203 -4.05 -21.40 9.90
N VAL A 204 -3.90 -20.17 9.40
CA VAL A 204 -3.17 -19.15 10.18
C VAL A 204 -4.04 -18.00 10.61
N GLU A 205 -4.36 -18.02 11.89
CA GLU A 205 -5.10 -16.96 12.55
C GLU A 205 -4.26 -15.69 12.63
N SER A 206 -4.89 -14.52 12.46
CA SER A 206 -4.23 -13.21 12.54
C SER A 206 -3.38 -13.03 13.80
N ARG A 207 -3.75 -13.68 14.90
CA ARG A 207 -2.98 -13.71 16.15
C ARG A 207 -1.64 -14.45 16.02
N GLN A 208 -1.63 -15.61 15.39
CA GLN A 208 -0.40 -16.38 15.16
C GLN A 208 0.55 -15.61 14.24
N TRP A 209 -0.01 -14.88 13.28
CA TRP A 209 0.75 -14.01 12.39
C TRP A 209 1.36 -12.82 13.14
N LEU A 210 0.58 -12.12 13.99
CA LEU A 210 1.07 -11.02 14.83
C LEU A 210 2.14 -11.50 15.82
N GLU A 211 1.96 -12.69 16.41
CA GLU A 211 2.95 -13.30 17.31
C GLU A 211 4.23 -13.74 16.56
N ALA A 212 4.11 -14.23 15.32
CA ALA A 212 5.25 -14.62 14.51
C ALA A 212 6.06 -13.40 14.06
N ALA A 213 5.38 -12.35 13.60
CA ALA A 213 6.02 -11.05 13.38
C ALA A 213 6.74 -10.61 14.66
N ALA A 214 6.09 -10.71 15.83
CA ALA A 214 6.60 -10.25 17.13
C ALA A 214 7.86 -10.91 17.67
N ARG A 215 8.16 -12.14 17.26
CA ARG A 215 9.25 -12.90 17.89
C ARG A 215 10.62 -12.71 17.25
N ARG A 216 10.76 -11.99 16.13
CA ARG A 216 12.02 -11.75 15.38
C ARG A 216 12.79 -12.99 14.92
N ASP A 217 12.60 -14.14 15.54
CA ASP A 217 13.08 -15.39 14.98
C ASP A 217 12.43 -15.56 13.62
N GLU A 218 13.23 -16.05 12.68
CA GLU A 218 12.75 -16.90 11.59
C GLU A 218 11.99 -18.08 12.22
N SER A 219 10.85 -17.79 12.84
CA SER A 219 9.93 -18.80 13.30
C SER A 219 9.69 -19.65 12.07
N PRO A 220 9.80 -20.98 12.16
CA PRO A 220 9.43 -21.86 11.07
C PRO A 220 8.10 -21.44 10.46
N LEU A 221 7.17 -20.88 11.27
CA LEU A 221 5.93 -20.28 10.81
C LEU A 221 6.10 -19.11 9.82
N LEU A 222 7.01 -18.15 10.02
CA LEU A 222 7.30 -17.11 9.01
C LEU A 222 7.95 -17.70 7.75
N GLY A 223 8.78 -18.73 7.89
CA GLY A 223 9.28 -19.53 6.75
C GLY A 223 8.17 -20.31 6.04
N ASP A 224 7.18 -20.81 6.78
CA ASP A 224 6.01 -21.55 6.32
C ASP A 224 4.94 -20.60 5.73
N PHE A 225 4.96 -19.31 6.11
CA PHE A 225 4.21 -18.20 5.48
C PHE A 225 4.89 -17.66 4.23
N HIS A 226 6.16 -17.99 4.06
CA HIS A 226 6.97 -17.61 2.92
C HIS A 226 7.60 -18.86 2.26
N PRO A 227 6.84 -19.93 2.00
CA PRO A 227 7.41 -21.25 1.65
C PRO A 227 8.11 -21.27 0.28
N ALA A 228 7.97 -20.20 -0.51
CA ALA A 228 8.62 -20.00 -1.80
C ALA A 228 9.71 -18.92 -1.80
N ALA A 229 9.97 -18.26 -0.66
CA ALA A 229 10.95 -17.20 -0.57
C ALA A 229 12.36 -17.81 -0.37
N GLY A 230 13.01 -18.16 -1.48
CA GLY A 230 14.46 -18.38 -1.45
C GLY A 230 15.20 -17.15 -0.88
N PRO A 231 16.50 -17.26 -0.56
CA PRO A 231 17.30 -16.16 0.01
C PRO A 231 17.32 -14.88 -0.84
N ASP A 232 16.89 -14.95 -2.11
CA ASP A 232 16.82 -13.84 -3.06
C ASP A 232 15.41 -13.24 -3.22
N ALA A 233 14.43 -13.66 -2.42
CA ALA A 233 13.07 -13.14 -2.51
C ALA A 233 12.97 -11.69 -2.06
N LEU A 234 12.26 -10.87 -2.85
CA LEU A 234 12.11 -9.44 -2.60
C LEU A 234 10.69 -9.16 -2.08
N ALA A 235 10.59 -8.27 -1.10
CA ALA A 235 9.29 -7.73 -0.69
C ALA A 235 8.58 -7.04 -1.88
N MET A 236 7.25 -7.15 -1.97
CA MET A 236 6.46 -6.48 -3.01
C MET A 236 6.72 -4.97 -3.04
N MET A 237 7.08 -4.35 -1.93
CA MET A 237 7.33 -2.90 -1.84
C MET A 237 8.82 -2.52 -2.02
N SER A 238 9.69 -3.47 -2.39
CA SER A 238 11.13 -3.22 -2.53
C SER A 238 11.43 -2.46 -3.83
N HIS A 239 12.24 -1.40 -3.76
CA HIS A 239 12.73 -0.74 -4.99
C HIS A 239 13.54 -1.69 -5.87
N GLN A 240 14.20 -2.69 -5.30
CA GLN A 240 14.92 -3.72 -6.04
C GLN A 240 13.97 -4.61 -6.86
N ALA A 241 12.74 -4.85 -6.37
CA ALA A 241 11.73 -5.63 -7.09
C ALA A 241 11.30 -4.93 -8.39
N GLY A 242 11.28 -3.58 -8.38
CA GLY A 242 11.07 -2.76 -9.57
C GLY A 242 12.35 -2.42 -10.35
N LEU A 243 13.46 -3.14 -10.10
CA LEU A 243 14.80 -2.90 -10.67
C LEU A 243 15.33 -1.45 -10.49
N CYS A 244 14.78 -0.72 -9.52
CA CYS A 244 15.18 0.63 -9.16
C CYS A 244 16.31 0.52 -8.13
N VAL A 245 17.53 0.24 -8.59
CA VAL A 245 18.69 0.13 -7.71
C VAL A 245 19.18 1.52 -7.31
N GLN A 246 19.11 1.82 -6.01
CA GLN A 246 19.66 3.06 -5.48
C GLN A 246 21.17 2.93 -5.33
N VAL A 247 21.94 3.68 -6.13
CA VAL A 247 23.40 3.76 -5.98
C VAL A 247 23.73 4.76 -4.87
N ARG A 248 24.17 4.26 -3.71
CA ARG A 248 24.62 5.10 -2.59
C ARG A 248 26.15 5.06 -2.48
N ARG A 249 26.79 6.22 -2.36
CA ARG A 249 28.23 6.33 -2.04
C ARG A 249 28.41 7.29 -0.87
N GLY A 250 28.92 6.79 0.26
CA GLY A 250 29.42 7.61 1.37
C GLY A 250 28.39 8.37 2.22
N TYR A 251 27.11 7.98 2.22
CA TYR A 251 26.09 8.63 3.06
C TYR A 251 26.05 8.03 4.48
N GLN A 252 25.97 8.89 5.50
CA GLN A 252 25.50 8.46 6.82
C GLN A 252 24.01 8.12 6.70
N PRO A 253 23.54 6.98 7.22
CA PRO A 253 22.12 6.66 7.21
C PRO A 253 21.34 7.78 7.89
N ALA A 254 20.32 8.30 7.20
CA ALA A 254 19.44 9.31 7.77
C ALA A 254 18.78 8.78 9.06
N GLN A 255 18.51 9.66 10.02
CA GLN A 255 17.76 9.31 11.23
C GLN A 255 16.39 8.74 10.83
N ALA A 256 16.00 7.62 11.45
CA ALA A 256 14.70 7.01 11.23
C ALA A 256 13.58 7.98 11.62
N THR A 257 12.56 8.10 10.78
CA THR A 257 11.36 8.89 11.07
C THR A 257 10.26 7.97 11.60
N MET A 258 9.58 8.40 12.66
CA MET A 258 8.51 7.62 13.28
C MET A 258 7.21 8.39 13.19
N VAL A 259 6.13 7.70 12.80
CA VAL A 259 4.75 8.19 12.79
C VAL A 259 3.99 7.42 13.86
N LEU A 260 3.33 8.14 14.75
CA LEU A 260 2.55 7.59 15.87
C LEU A 260 1.08 7.88 15.63
N GLY A 261 0.21 6.90 15.90
CA GLY A 261 -1.23 7.03 15.79
C GLY A 261 -1.82 5.96 14.86
N ASP A 262 -3.09 5.64 15.07
CA ASP A 262 -3.80 4.56 14.38
C ASP A 262 -4.87 5.08 13.40
N ARG A 263 -4.82 6.37 13.05
CA ARG A 263 -5.82 6.97 12.17
C ARG A 263 -5.43 6.85 10.68
N PRO A 264 -6.39 7.00 9.76
CA PRO A 264 -6.12 7.04 8.32
C PRO A 264 -5.03 8.05 7.92
N GLU A 265 -4.98 9.21 8.59
CA GLU A 265 -4.01 10.27 8.31
C GLU A 265 -2.58 9.89 8.72
N ASP A 266 -2.42 9.09 9.78
CA ASP A 266 -1.13 8.61 10.26
C ASP A 266 -0.56 7.57 9.30
N PHE A 267 -1.39 6.63 8.84
CA PHE A 267 -1.03 5.70 7.77
C PHE A 267 -0.61 6.43 6.50
N ALA A 268 -1.43 7.40 6.05
CA ALA A 268 -1.15 8.18 4.85
C ALA A 268 0.18 8.94 4.97
N LEU A 269 0.44 9.57 6.13
CA LEU A 269 1.68 10.26 6.39
C LEU A 269 2.88 9.30 6.36
N ALA A 270 2.75 8.12 6.98
CA ALA A 270 3.81 7.11 6.96
C ALA A 270 4.12 6.61 5.56
N GLN A 271 3.11 6.34 4.74
CA GLN A 271 3.26 5.94 3.34
C GLN A 271 4.05 6.99 2.54
N VAL A 272 3.68 8.27 2.64
CA VAL A 272 4.37 9.34 1.90
C VAL A 272 5.77 9.56 2.42
N LEU A 273 5.96 9.63 3.75
CA LEU A 273 7.29 9.82 4.34
C LEU A 273 8.23 8.69 3.95
N ARG A 274 7.76 7.44 3.88
CA ARG A 274 8.59 6.32 3.43
C ARG A 274 9.18 6.53 2.04
N GLN A 275 8.45 7.17 1.13
CA GLN A 275 8.98 7.45 -0.21
C GLN A 275 9.93 8.65 -0.24
N LEU A 276 9.93 9.48 0.80
CA LEU A 276 10.78 10.67 0.95
C LEU A 276 12.03 10.43 1.79
N HIS A 277 11.98 9.46 2.71
CA HIS A 277 13.00 9.18 3.70
C HIS A 277 13.44 7.72 3.64
N ASP A 278 14.72 7.47 3.88
CA ASP A 278 15.31 6.13 3.81
C ASP A 278 14.77 5.15 4.86
N SER A 279 14.26 5.65 5.98
CA SER A 279 13.79 4.84 7.09
C SER A 279 12.60 5.53 7.74
N VAL A 280 11.42 4.91 7.58
CA VAL A 280 10.17 5.35 8.18
C VAL A 280 9.50 4.18 8.86
N VAL A 281 8.97 4.45 10.05
CA VAL A 281 8.30 3.51 10.91
C VAL A 281 6.93 4.06 11.26
N TRP A 282 5.88 3.26 11.09
CA TRP A 282 4.54 3.59 11.58
C TRP A 282 4.19 2.71 12.78
N LEU A 283 3.79 3.35 13.87
CA LEU A 283 3.32 2.72 15.10
C LEU A 283 1.84 3.03 15.30
N PRO A 284 0.94 2.13 14.87
CA PRO A 284 -0.47 2.26 15.17
C PRO A 284 -0.72 1.99 16.66
N GLY A 285 -1.26 2.98 17.36
CA GLY A 285 -1.70 2.87 18.75
C GLY A 285 -1.30 4.06 19.64
N ASP A 286 -2.04 4.23 20.73
CA ASP A 286 -1.87 5.33 21.69
C ASP A 286 -0.73 5.08 22.69
N GLU A 287 -0.42 3.81 22.94
CA GLU A 287 0.64 3.39 23.86
C GLU A 287 1.76 2.71 23.08
N VAL A 288 2.90 3.40 22.98
CA VAL A 288 4.15 2.78 22.53
C VAL A 288 4.60 1.80 23.62
N SER A 289 4.05 0.58 23.61
CA SER A 289 4.52 -0.46 24.52
C SER A 289 5.96 -0.81 24.16
N LEU A 290 6.79 -1.20 25.14
CA LEU A 290 8.13 -1.73 24.89
C LEU A 290 8.12 -2.92 23.92
N ALA A 291 6.99 -3.64 23.86
CA ALA A 291 6.71 -4.69 22.90
C ALA A 291 6.26 -4.18 21.52
N SER A 292 6.42 -2.90 21.18
CA SER A 292 6.26 -2.37 19.81
C SER A 292 7.62 -1.99 19.20
N PHE A 293 8.67 -1.87 20.01
CA PHE A 293 10.02 -1.48 19.58
C PHE A 293 10.78 -2.59 18.82
N TRP A 294 10.34 -3.84 18.90
CA TRP A 294 11.03 -4.98 18.27
C TRP A 294 10.87 -5.02 16.75
N LEU A 295 9.85 -4.39 16.16
CA LEU A 295 9.80 -4.19 14.71
C LEU A 295 11.00 -3.34 14.21
N PHE A 296 11.74 -2.65 15.12
CA PHE A 296 12.58 -1.50 14.77
C PHE A 296 13.99 -1.46 15.36
N ASP A 297 14.44 -2.46 16.12
CA ASP A 297 15.83 -2.54 16.56
C ASP A 297 16.77 -2.89 15.39
N ARG A 298 17.15 -1.84 14.65
CA ARG A 298 18.45 -1.66 13.99
C ARG A 298 19.14 -0.44 14.61
N GLY A 299 19.33 -0.41 15.93
CA GLY A 299 20.23 0.54 16.59
C GLY A 299 19.82 2.03 16.54
N HIS A 300 18.53 2.37 16.61
CA HIS A 300 18.06 3.76 16.57
C HIS A 300 17.85 4.38 17.97
N ARG A 301 18.28 5.65 18.15
CA ARG A 301 18.00 6.48 19.34
C ARG A 301 16.67 7.21 19.16
N ILE A 302 15.78 7.12 20.16
CA ILE A 302 14.47 7.77 20.20
C ILE A 302 14.63 9.19 20.76
N VAL A 303 14.05 10.20 20.10
CA VAL A 303 13.91 11.56 20.64
C VAL A 303 12.42 11.80 20.92
N PRO A 304 12.01 12.01 22.18
CA PRO A 304 10.60 12.26 22.50
C PRO A 304 10.21 13.70 22.15
N SER A 305 9.08 13.88 21.46
CA SER A 305 8.46 15.19 21.25
C SER A 305 7.59 15.56 22.45
N ARG A 306 7.76 16.78 22.95
CA ARG A 306 6.83 17.44 23.89
C ARG A 306 5.70 18.10 23.13
#